data_AF-A0AAQ5XQH6-F1
#
_entry.id   AF-A0AAQ5XQH6-F1
#
_cell.length_a   1.000
_cell.length_b   1.000
_cell.length_c   1.000
_cell.angle_alpha   90.00
_cell.angle_beta   90.00
_cell.angle_gamma   90.00
#
_symmetry.space_group_name_H-M   'P 1'
#
loop_
_entity.id
_entity.type
_entity.pdbx_description
1 polymer ?
#
loop_
_entity_poly.entity_id
_entity_poly.type
_entity_poly.pdbx_seq_one_letter_code
_entity_poly.pdbx_strand_id
1 'polypeptide(L)'
;MKFYLLLLLLLPLCSGTLTPVTLYTEAQQHYIECYGHDFLMVNNQLLQCTGKVQQVCYTRDNGEKGCTRLENCSRPGWNCCNTNSCNA
;
A
#
# COMPACT_ATOMS: atom_id res chain seq x y z
N MET A 1 -9.40 33.17 38.70
CA MET A 1 -9.65 33.24 37.24
C MET A 1 -8.40 33.62 36.42
N LYS A 2 -7.22 33.05 36.73
CA LYS A 2 -5.96 33.31 35.99
C LYS A 2 -5.17 32.03 35.67
N PHE A 3 -5.39 30.94 36.42
CA PHE A 3 -4.77 29.63 36.18
C PHE A 3 -5.31 28.93 34.92
N TYR A 4 -6.58 29.14 34.55
CA TYR A 4 -7.16 28.55 33.34
C TYR A 4 -6.52 29.09 32.04
N LEU A 5 -6.04 30.35 32.06
CA LEU A 5 -5.34 30.96 30.92
C LEU A 5 -3.96 30.35 30.67
N LEU A 6 -3.25 29.95 31.74
CA LEU A 6 -1.99 29.22 31.65
C LEU A 6 -2.19 27.79 31.11
N LEU A 7 -3.29 27.14 31.50
CA LEU A 7 -3.63 25.80 31.02
C LEU A 7 -3.89 25.79 29.51
N LEU A 8 -4.56 26.83 28.98
CA LEU A 8 -4.83 27.01 27.55
C LEU A 8 -3.56 27.22 26.70
N LEU A 9 -2.52 27.83 27.28
CA LEU A 9 -1.25 28.08 26.58
C LEU A 9 -0.36 26.83 26.42
N LEU A 10 -0.64 25.76 27.16
CA LEU A 10 0.15 24.51 27.16
C LEU A 10 -0.38 23.44 26.19
N LEU A 11 -1.61 23.57 25.68
CA LEU A 11 -2.16 22.66 24.68
C LEU A 11 -1.37 22.57 23.35
N PRO A 12 -0.77 23.65 22.80
CA PRO A 12 -0.02 23.55 21.55
C PRO A 12 1.37 22.91 21.72
N LEU A 13 1.85 22.70 22.94
CA LEU A 13 3.13 22.02 23.22
C LEU A 13 2.98 20.49 23.29
N CYS A 14 1.75 19.99 23.54
CA CYS A 14 1.44 18.56 23.54
C CYS A 14 0.88 18.07 22.20
N SER A 15 0.53 19.01 21.31
CA SER A 15 0.14 18.72 19.93
C SER A 15 1.37 18.89 19.06
N GLY A 16 2.12 17.80 18.83
CA GLY A 16 3.26 17.79 17.93
C GLY A 16 2.93 18.45 16.59
N THR A 17 3.58 19.59 16.34
CA THR A 17 3.75 20.27 15.04
C THR A 17 2.48 20.66 14.26
N LEU A 18 1.97 21.86 14.52
CA LEU A 18 1.28 22.66 13.50
C LEU A 18 2.33 23.41 12.69
N THR A 19 2.79 22.80 11.59
CA THR A 19 3.46 23.53 10.51
C THR A 19 2.43 23.95 9.45
N PRO A 20 2.62 25.09 8.77
CA PRO A 20 1.69 25.57 7.75
C PRO A 20 1.68 24.62 6.55
N VAL A 21 0.48 24.20 6.15
CA VAL A 21 0.07 23.74 4.81
C VAL A 21 1.24 23.24 3.94
N THR A 22 1.72 22.02 4.20
CA THR A 22 2.28 21.25 3.09
C THR A 22 1.09 20.71 2.31
N LEU A 23 0.96 21.18 1.08
CA LEU A 23 0.07 20.68 0.06
C LEU A 23 0.25 19.14 -0.02
N TYR A 24 -0.56 18.38 0.70
CA TYR A 24 -0.60 16.93 0.53
C TYR A 24 -1.27 16.67 -0.81
N THR A 25 -0.46 16.53 -1.85
CA THR A 25 -0.86 15.79 -3.03
C THR A 25 -1.15 14.37 -2.54
N GLU A 26 -2.42 14.03 -2.39
CA GLU A 26 -2.90 12.69 -2.06
C GLU A 26 -2.35 11.75 -3.14
N ALA A 27 -1.24 11.07 -2.82
CA ALA A 27 -0.65 10.12 -3.73
C ALA A 27 -1.67 8.98 -3.84
N GLN A 28 -2.31 8.85 -5.02
CA GLN A 28 -3.23 7.74 -5.27
C GLN A 28 -2.50 6.43 -4.98
N GLN A 29 -2.84 5.81 -3.85
CA GLN A 29 -2.31 4.51 -3.49
C GLN A 29 -3.19 3.48 -4.19
N HIS A 30 -2.62 2.84 -5.20
CA HIS A 30 -3.26 1.70 -5.84
C HIS A 30 -3.19 0.51 -4.88
N TYR A 31 -4.32 -0.19 -4.76
CA TYR A 31 -4.50 -1.35 -3.91
C TYR A 31 -5.03 -2.51 -4.73
N ILE A 32 -4.45 -3.69 -4.54
CA ILE A 32 -4.96 -4.96 -5.05
C ILE A 32 -4.59 -6.10 -4.10
N GLU A 33 -5.45 -7.10 -4.00
CA GLU A 33 -5.18 -8.33 -3.26
C GLU A 33 -4.82 -9.46 -4.22
N CYS A 34 -3.75 -10.21 -3.97
CA CYS A 34 -3.33 -11.32 -4.83
C CYS A 34 -2.80 -12.48 -4.00
N TYR A 35 -2.91 -13.71 -4.50
CA TYR A 35 -2.21 -14.85 -3.92
C TYR A 35 -0.73 -14.81 -4.26
N GLY A 36 0.13 -15.24 -3.34
CA GLY A 36 1.57 -15.30 -3.59
C GLY A 36 2.37 -15.88 -2.43
N HIS A 37 3.67 -15.61 -2.47
CA HIS A 37 4.61 -15.87 -1.37
C HIS A 37 4.71 -14.63 -0.48
N ASP A 38 4.53 -14.80 0.83
CA ASP A 38 4.85 -13.76 1.80
C ASP A 38 6.36 -13.70 2.12
N PHE A 39 6.74 -12.76 2.99
CA PHE A 39 8.12 -12.61 3.44
C PHE A 39 8.65 -13.78 4.28
N LEU A 40 7.78 -14.67 4.76
CA LEU A 40 8.11 -15.91 5.47
C LEU A 40 8.17 -17.13 4.54
N MET A 41 8.14 -16.91 3.22
CA MET A 41 8.19 -17.97 2.19
C MET A 41 6.99 -18.92 2.26
N VAL A 42 5.87 -18.47 2.80
CA VAL A 42 4.65 -19.28 2.84
C VAL A 42 3.88 -19.10 1.54
N ASN A 43 3.59 -20.22 0.89
CA ASN A 43 2.87 -20.24 -0.38
C ASN A 43 1.40 -19.92 -0.19
N ASN A 44 0.80 -19.35 -1.25
CA ASN A 44 -0.64 -19.17 -1.37
C ASN A 44 -1.26 -18.30 -0.26
N GLN A 45 -0.49 -17.32 0.23
CA GLN A 45 -1.00 -16.29 1.12
C GLN A 45 -1.67 -15.17 0.34
N LEU A 46 -2.69 -14.56 0.97
CA LEU A 46 -3.32 -13.35 0.46
C LEU A 46 -2.43 -12.14 0.75
N LEU A 47 -1.84 -11.57 -0.29
CA LEU A 47 -0.98 -10.40 -0.24
C LEU A 47 -1.80 -9.13 -0.45
N GLN A 48 -1.55 -8.11 0.37
CA GLN A 48 -2.11 -6.77 0.22
C GLN A 48 -1.08 -5.87 -0.48
N CYS A 49 -1.28 -5.63 -1.77
CA CYS A 49 -0.31 -4.94 -2.60
C CYS A 49 -0.70 -3.48 -2.79
N THR A 50 0.02 -2.61 -2.08
CA THR A 50 -0.18 -1.17 -2.10
C THR A 50 1.00 -0.45 -2.75
N GLY A 51 0.75 0.51 -3.63
CA GLY A 51 1.82 1.28 -4.26
C GLY A 51 1.38 2.56 -4.95
N LYS A 52 2.34 3.41 -5.31
CA LYS A 52 2.10 4.65 -6.08
C LYS A 52 1.76 4.42 -7.56
N VAL A 53 1.86 3.17 -8.01
CA VAL A 53 1.60 2.75 -9.39
C VAL A 53 0.66 1.57 -9.36
N GLN A 54 -0.17 1.46 -10.40
CA GLN A 54 -1.11 0.34 -10.53
C GLN A 54 -0.35 -0.98 -10.58
N GLN A 55 -0.76 -1.91 -9.71
CA GLN A 55 -0.28 -3.28 -9.69
C GLN A 55 -1.37 -4.24 -10.18
N VAL A 56 -0.93 -5.42 -10.61
CA VAL A 56 -1.78 -6.53 -11.06
C VAL A 56 -1.30 -7.82 -10.40
N CYS A 57 -2.20 -8.79 -10.28
CA CYS A 57 -1.81 -10.13 -9.87
C CYS A 57 -1.13 -10.85 -11.03
N TYR A 58 -0.16 -11.70 -10.73
CA TYR A 58 0.46 -12.58 -11.71
C TYR A 58 0.53 -14.04 -11.23
N THR A 59 0.64 -14.92 -12.21
CA THR A 59 1.09 -16.31 -12.07
C THR A 59 2.12 -16.57 -13.17
N ARG A 60 3.28 -17.13 -12.81
CA ARG A 60 4.31 -17.54 -13.77
C ARG A 60 4.20 -19.02 -14.09
N ASP A 61 4.84 -19.44 -15.18
CA ASP A 61 4.84 -20.84 -15.63
C ASP A 61 5.44 -21.82 -14.61
N ASN A 62 6.33 -21.34 -13.73
CA ASN A 62 6.90 -22.12 -12.64
C ASN A 62 5.98 -22.20 -11.40
N GLY A 63 4.76 -21.64 -11.46
CA GLY A 63 3.81 -21.59 -10.36
C GLY A 63 4.01 -20.44 -9.36
N GLU A 64 5.00 -19.58 -9.56
CA GLU A 64 5.20 -18.37 -8.74
C GLU A 64 4.02 -17.42 -8.92
N LYS A 65 3.50 -16.88 -7.82
CA LYS A 65 2.37 -15.96 -7.79
C LYS A 65 2.70 -14.72 -6.98
N GLY A 66 2.08 -13.59 -7.31
CA GLY A 66 2.19 -12.39 -6.48
C GLY A 66 1.65 -11.15 -7.19
N CYS A 67 2.21 -10.00 -6.81
CA CYS A 67 1.88 -8.70 -7.40
C CYS A 67 3.02 -8.16 -8.23
N THR A 68 2.68 -7.50 -9.33
CA THR A 68 3.66 -6.91 -10.25
C THR A 68 3.10 -5.67 -10.93
N ARG A 69 3.96 -4.91 -11.60
CA ARG A 69 3.51 -3.83 -12.50
C ARG A 69 3.01 -4.41 -13.81
N LEU A 70 2.04 -3.74 -14.43
CA LEU A 70 1.42 -4.18 -15.69
C LEU A 70 2.45 -4.40 -16.80
N GLU A 71 3.54 -3.61 -16.85
CA GLU A 71 4.60 -3.77 -17.85
C GLU A 71 5.20 -5.18 -17.90
N ASN A 72 5.29 -5.85 -16.74
CA ASN A 72 5.89 -7.19 -16.65
C ASN A 72 5.01 -8.28 -17.28
N CYS A 73 3.72 -8.03 -17.47
CA CYS A 73 2.79 -8.98 -18.08
C CYS A 73 3.03 -9.22 -19.57
N SER A 74 3.81 -8.34 -20.21
CA SER A 74 4.27 -8.54 -21.59
C SER A 74 5.40 -9.56 -21.72
N ARG A 75 6.01 -9.98 -20.61
CA ARG A 75 7.14 -10.91 -20.62
C ARG A 75 6.65 -12.35 -20.83
N PRO A 76 7.37 -13.17 -21.60
CA PRO A 76 7.05 -14.58 -21.75
C PRO A 76 6.96 -15.31 -20.40
N GLY A 77 5.95 -16.18 -20.27
CA GLY A 77 5.71 -16.98 -19.07
C GLY A 77 5.13 -16.20 -17.88
N TRP A 78 4.52 -15.04 -18.13
CA TRP A 78 3.72 -14.29 -17.17
C TRP A 78 2.26 -14.32 -17.59
N ASN A 79 1.38 -14.71 -16.68
CA ASN A 79 -0.06 -14.55 -16.81
C ASN A 79 -0.53 -13.53 -15.78
N CYS A 80 -1.32 -12.53 -16.17
CA CYS A 80 -1.72 -11.43 -15.30
C CYS A 80 -3.23 -11.17 -15.31
N CYS A 81 -3.73 -10.65 -14.21
CA CYS A 81 -5.12 -10.24 -14.04
C CYS A 81 -5.23 -9.07 -13.04
N ASN A 82 -6.30 -8.27 -13.14
CA ASN A 82 -6.38 -6.93 -12.51
C ASN A 82 -7.53 -6.77 -11.50
N THR A 83 -8.10 -7.87 -11.02
CA THR A 83 -9.12 -7.87 -9.96
C THR A 83 -8.60 -8.58 -8.72
N ASN A 84 -9.16 -8.27 -7.55
CA ASN A 84 -8.74 -8.92 -6.31
C ASN A 84 -8.83 -10.44 -6.40
N SER A 85 -7.77 -11.11 -5.93
CA SER A 85 -7.66 -12.56 -5.79
C SER A 85 -7.83 -13.36 -7.09
N CYS A 86 -7.66 -12.72 -8.25
CA CYS A 86 -7.91 -13.35 -9.56
C CYS A 86 -6.90 -14.45 -9.94
N ASN A 87 -5.80 -14.56 -9.21
CA ASN A 87 -4.76 -15.57 -9.40
C ASN A 87 -4.82 -16.72 -8.38
N ALA A 88 -6.00 -16.95 -7.78
CA ALA A 88 -6.28 -18.12 -6.93
C ALA A 88 -5.96 -19.44 -7.65
#